data_AF-A0A4P8IK50-F1
#
_entry.id   AF-A0A4P8IK50-F1
#
_cell.length_a   1.000
_cell.length_b   1.000
_cell.length_c   1.000
_cell.angle_alpha   90.00
_cell.angle_beta   90.00
_cell.angle_gamma   90.00
#
_symmetry.space_group_name_H-M   'P 1'
#
loop_
_entity.id
_entity.type
_entity.pdbx_description
1 polymer ?
#
loop_
_entity_poly.entity_id
_entity_poly.type
_entity_poly.pdbx_seq_one_letter_code
_entity_poly.pdbx_strand_id
1 'polypeptide(L)' 'MPYINLKMELMKSNITNEEAASVLKLQAEDVVDKLSGSGRFTIEEAMCLKTAYFPHLPLEYLFVHTKSQP' A
#
# COMPACT_ATOMS: atom_id res chain seq x y z
N MET A 1 -11.11 -3.51 -4.60
CA MET A 1 -11.44 -2.34 -3.74
C MET A 1 -10.12 -1.69 -3.33
N PRO A 2 -9.98 -0.36 -3.46
CA PRO A 2 -8.70 0.33 -3.27
C PRO A 2 -8.24 0.33 -1.81
N TYR A 3 -6.93 0.47 -1.62
CA TYR A 3 -6.30 0.70 -0.31
C TYR A 3 -6.08 2.20 -0.11
N ILE A 4 -7.16 2.94 0.15
CA ILE A 4 -7.15 4.41 0.22
C ILE A 4 -6.22 4.91 1.33
N ASN A 5 -6.24 4.27 2.50
CA ASN A 5 -5.39 4.67 3.61
C ASN A 5 -3.90 4.52 3.29
N LEU A 6 -3.47 3.35 2.81
CA LEU A 6 -2.09 3.16 2.37
C LEU A 6 -1.68 4.18 1.30
N LYS A 7 -2.53 4.43 0.30
CA LYS A 7 -2.25 5.42 -0.74
C LYS A 7 -2.06 6.83 -0.16
N MET A 8 -2.93 7.24 0.78
CA MET A 8 -2.81 8.54 1.43
C MET A 8 -1.53 8.67 2.27
N GLU A 9 -1.16 7.63 3.02
CA GLU A 9 0.04 7.69 3.86
C GLU A 9 1.33 7.70 3.04
N LEU A 10 1.37 6.99 1.90
CA LEU A 10 2.46 7.11 0.91
C LEU A 10 2.59 8.55 0.40
N MET A 11 1.47 9.15 -0.04
CA MET A 11 1.43 10.53 -0.54
C MET A 11 1.86 11.54 0.54
N LYS A 12 1.34 11.44 1.76
CA LYS A 12 1.69 12.34 2.88
C LYS A 12 3.18 12.26 3.24
N SER A 13 3.79 11.10 3.04
CA SER A 13 5.19 10.85 3.34
C SER A 13 6.12 11.11 2.15
N ASN A 14 5.58 11.61 1.03
CA ASN A 14 6.30 11.78 -0.24
C ASN A 14 6.99 10.50 -0.76
N ILE A 15 6.44 9.32 -0.44
CA ILE A 15 6.94 8.05 -0.93
C ILE A 15 6.30 7.76 -2.28
N THR A 16 7.13 7.54 -3.30
CA THR A 16 6.65 7.26 -4.64
C THR A 16 6.27 5.78 -4.83
N ASN A 17 5.53 5.48 -5.90
CA ASN A 17 5.19 4.10 -6.22
C ASN A 17 6.44 3.28 -6.60
N GLU A 18 7.44 3.91 -7.20
CA GLU A 18 8.72 3.30 -7.55
C GLU A 18 9.53 2.93 -6.30
N GLU A 19 9.54 3.79 -5.27
CA GLU A 19 10.18 3.50 -3.99
C GLU A 19 9.47 2.33 -3.27
N ALA A 20 8.14 2.37 -3.23
CA ALA A 20 7.34 1.26 -2.70
C ALA A 20 7.59 -0.05 -3.48
N ALA A 21 7.67 0.02 -4.80
CA ALA A 21 7.95 -1.13 -5.67
C ALA A 21 9.35 -1.70 -5.43
N SER A 22 10.35 -0.85 -5.21
CA SER A 22 11.71 -1.25 -4.86
C SER A 22 11.76 -2.06 -3.56
N VAL A 23 11.05 -1.61 -2.52
CA VAL A 23 10.95 -2.35 -1.25
C VAL A 23 10.25 -3.70 -1.43
N LEU A 24 9.22 -3.73 -2.29
CA LEU A 24 8.44 -4.93 -2.55
C LEU A 24 9.05 -5.87 -3.59
N LYS A 25 10.11 -5.45 -4.29
CA LYS A 25 10.69 -6.14 -5.46
C LYS A 25 9.65 -6.39 -6.56
N LEU A 26 8.78 -5.40 -6.78
CA LEU A 26 7.74 -5.40 -7.82
C LEU A 26 8.04 -4.34 -8.88
N GLN A 27 7.24 -4.30 -9.94
CA GLN A 27 7.21 -3.15 -10.83
C GLN A 27 6.30 -2.05 -10.27
N ALA A 28 6.51 -0.79 -10.67
CA ALA A 28 5.71 0.34 -10.17
C ALA A 28 4.24 0.21 -10.59
N GLU A 29 3.98 -0.37 -11.76
CA GLU A 29 2.63 -0.63 -12.27
C GLU A 29 1.90 -1.64 -11.38
N ASP A 30 2.58 -2.68 -10.90
CA ASP A 30 1.99 -3.67 -9.97
C ASP A 30 1.55 -3.00 -8.67
N VAL A 31 2.34 -2.04 -8.16
CA VAL A 31 2.00 -1.28 -6.95
C VAL A 31 0.77 -0.40 -7.20
N VAL A 32 0.69 0.27 -8.36
CA VAL A 32 -0.47 1.08 -8.75
C VAL A 32 -1.73 0.22 -8.86
N ASP A 33 -1.64 -0.96 -9.48
CA ASP A 33 -2.73 -1.90 -9.63
C ASP A 33 -3.20 -2.47 -8.28
N LYS A 34 -2.27 -2.78 -7.38
CA LYS A 34 -2.60 -3.20 -6.02
C LYS A 34 -3.26 -2.08 -5.22
N LEU A 35 -2.72 -0.86 -5.25
CA LEU A 35 -3.29 0.30 -4.54
C LEU A 35 -4.70 0.66 -5.04
N SER A 36 -4.94 0.58 -6.35
CA SER A 36 -6.27 0.79 -6.94
C SER A 36 -7.24 -0.36 -6.66
N GLY A 37 -6.73 -1.50 -6.21
CA GLY A 37 -7.50 -2.66 -5.79
C GLY A 37 -7.81 -3.65 -6.92
N SER A 38 -7.10 -3.55 -8.03
CA SER A 38 -7.04 -4.55 -9.11
C SER A 38 -6.19 -5.76 -8.71
N GLY A 39 -5.24 -5.56 -7.79
CA GLY A 39 -4.45 -6.61 -7.14
C GLY A 39 -4.63 -6.64 -5.62
N ARG A 40 -4.03 -7.62 -4.95
CA ARG A 40 -3.91 -7.68 -3.48
C ARG A 40 -2.45 -7.65 -3.07
N PHE A 41 -2.17 -7.02 -1.94
CA PHE A 41 -0.89 -7.21 -1.27
C PHE A 41 -0.90 -8.55 -0.54
N THR A 42 0.18 -9.31 -0.65
CA THR A 42 0.40 -10.47 0.21
C THR A 42 0.69 -10.00 1.64
N ILE A 43 0.60 -10.91 2.61
CA ILE A 43 0.96 -10.59 4.01
C ILE A 43 2.43 -10.13 4.10
N GLU A 44 3.32 -10.78 3.36
CA GLU A 44 4.74 -10.44 3.32
C GLU A 44 4.96 -9.03 2.78
N GLU A 45 4.34 -8.69 1.65
CA GLU A 45 4.42 -7.35 1.05
C GLU A 45 3.88 -6.28 2.00
N ALA A 46 2.73 -6.57 2.64
CA ALA A 46 2.12 -5.66 3.58
C ALA A 46 3.02 -5.39 4.79
N MET A 47 3.65 -6.44 5.33
CA MET A 47 4.60 -6.34 6.42
C MET A 47 5.88 -5.62 6.01
N CYS A 48 6.40 -5.84 4.80
CA CYS A 48 7.56 -5.13 4.27
C CYS A 48 7.31 -3.62 4.18
N LEU A 49 6.21 -3.19 3.55
CA LEU A 49 5.86 -1.77 3.47
C LEU A 49 5.65 -1.14 4.85
N LYS A 50 4.91 -1.82 5.74
CA LYS A 50 4.70 -1.35 7.11
C LYS A 50 6.03 -1.17 7.83
N THR A 51 6.93 -2.14 7.74
CA THR A 51 8.21 -2.08 8.46
C THR A 51 9.14 -1.02 7.89
N ALA A 52 9.14 -0.84 6.57
CA ALA A 52 9.99 0.14 5.89
C ALA A 52 9.53 1.60 6.12
N TYR A 53 8.23 1.86 6.05
CA TYR A 53 7.71 3.23 5.95
C TYR A 53 6.73 3.61 7.07
N PHE A 54 5.99 2.65 7.62
CA PHE A 54 4.90 2.92 8.57
C PHE A 54 4.94 2.04 9.83
N PRO A 55 6.09 1.95 10.54
CA PRO A 55 6.23 1.00 11.64
C PRO A 55 5.24 1.28 12.78
N HIS A 56 4.80 2.53 12.92
CA HIS A 56 3.89 3.00 13.96
C HIS A 56 2.39 2.89 13.61
N LEU A 57 2.04 2.60 12.36
CA LEU A 57 0.64 2.49 11.94
C LEU A 57 0.16 1.02 11.97
N PRO A 58 -1.08 0.73 12.39
CA PRO A 58 -1.63 -0.62 12.36
C PRO A 58 -1.79 -1.17 10.93
N LEU A 59 -1.60 -2.47 10.76
CA LEU A 59 -1.76 -3.12 9.46
C LEU A 59 -3.22 -3.02 8.99
N GLU A 60 -4.16 -3.17 9.91
CA GLU A 60 -5.60 -3.06 9.69
C GLU A 60 -6.00 -1.67 9.22
N TYR A 61 -5.27 -0.62 9.65
CA TYR A 61 -5.50 0.74 9.18
C TYR A 61 -4.98 0.94 7.76
N LEU A 62 -3.73 0.52 7.50
CA LEU A 62 -3.08 0.71 6.20
C LEU A 62 -3.79 -0.07 5.09
N PHE A 63 -4.10 -1.34 5.36
CA PHE A 63 -4.61 -2.29 4.36
C PHE A 63 -6.12 -2.53 4.45
N VAL A 64 -6.89 -1.61 5.06
CA VAL A 64 -8.35 -1.67 4.98
C VAL A 64 -8.81 -1.41 3.54
N HIS A 65 -9.67 -2.28 3.03
CA HIS A 65 -10.42 -1.99 1.83
C HIS A 65 -11.54 -1.02 2.18
N THR A 66 -11.51 0.18 1.60
CA THR A 66 -12.71 1.03 1.64
C THR A 66 -13.75 0.38 0.75
N LYS A 67 -14.86 -0.11 1.33
CA LYS A 67 -16.07 -0.29 0.54
C LYS A 67 -16.40 1.09 -0.03
N SER A 68 -16.44 1.22 -1.36
CA SER A 68 -17.23 2.30 -1.95
C SER A 68 -18.59 2.27 -1.22
N GLN A 69 -19.00 3.39 -0.64
CA GLN A 69 -20.34 3.49 -0.03
C GLN A 69 -21.37 2.94 -1.03
N PRO A 70 -22.40 2.22 -0.54
CA PRO A 70 -23.50 1.77 -1.39
C PRO A 70 -24.16 2.93 -2.12
#